data_AF-A0A2V5PA17-F1
#
_entry.id   AF-A0A2V5PA17-F1
#
_cell.length_a   1.000
_cell.length_b   1.000
_cell.length_c   1.000
_cell.angle_alpha   90.00
_cell.angle_beta   90.00
_cell.angle_gamma   90.00
#
_symmetry.space_group_name_H-M   'P 1'
#
loop_
_entity.id
_entity.type
_entity.pdbx_description
1 polymer ?
#
loop_
_entity_poly.entity_id
_entity_poly.type
_entity_poly.pdbx_seq_one_letter_code
_entity_poly.pdbx_strand_id
1 'polypeptide(L)'
;MLSVRFCLFAAGLMAAATPCSAAPATAANADSKAGWNPLCNGQNLDGWYIWLKGKKNEDPDHLVQIHDGEIHMYKDAPAGSPQPSGYIATEKEYSHYHLRLQYKWGTKRFAPRANVKRDAGVLYHFVGKDVVWPRSVECQIQEGDVGDIFTVNTRLTAPVDPKTTNVISKVVTNETGVVRTNQSMMPIFLASENGGVPVVQGVSGGIRRVIR
;
A
#
# COMPACT_ATOMS: atom_id res chain seq x y z
N MET A 1 -4.61 22.55 -8.01
CA MET A 1 -5.72 23.53 -8.05
C MET A 1 -6.38 23.41 -9.42
N LEU A 2 -7.56 22.78 -9.48
CA LEU A 2 -8.47 22.90 -10.61
C LEU A 2 -9.88 22.84 -10.02
N SER A 3 -10.61 23.92 -10.25
CA SER A 3 -11.96 24.20 -9.78
C SER A 3 -12.95 23.73 -10.85
N VAL A 4 -14.05 23.11 -10.44
CA VAL A 4 -15.21 22.90 -11.30
C VAL A 4 -16.43 23.49 -10.58
N ARG A 5 -16.99 24.55 -11.17
CA ARG A 5 -18.35 25.09 -10.97
C ARG A 5 -19.11 24.79 -12.29
N PHE A 6 -20.41 24.54 -12.41
CA PHE A 6 -21.62 25.22 -11.89
C PHE A 6 -22.84 24.33 -12.18
N CYS A 7 -23.92 24.44 -11.40
CA CYS A 7 -25.27 24.69 -11.92
C CYS A 7 -26.15 25.26 -10.79
N LEU A 8 -26.83 26.36 -11.10
CA LEU A 8 -27.66 27.15 -10.19
C LEU A 8 -29.06 27.22 -10.80
N PHE A 9 -30.11 27.03 -9.99
CA PHE A 9 -31.39 27.72 -10.16
C PHE A 9 -31.98 28.06 -8.78
N ALA A 10 -32.67 29.20 -8.74
CA ALA A 10 -33.05 30.09 -7.63
C ALA A 10 -33.93 29.44 -6.52
N ALA A 11 -34.21 30.02 -5.34
CA ALA A 11 -34.22 31.41 -4.87
C ALA A 11 -34.20 31.46 -3.31
N GLY A 12 -33.78 32.60 -2.73
CA GLY A 12 -34.34 33.08 -1.45
C GLY A 12 -33.47 33.07 -0.18
N LEU A 13 -33.19 34.29 0.29
CA LEU A 13 -32.92 34.74 1.67
C LEU A 13 -31.51 34.57 2.29
N MET A 14 -30.94 35.72 2.71
CA MET A 14 -29.73 35.84 3.51
C MET A 14 -29.86 35.24 4.91
N ALA A 15 -28.88 34.44 5.33
CA ALA A 15 -28.46 34.35 6.72
C ALA A 15 -26.98 33.93 6.81
N ALA A 16 -26.23 34.69 7.60
CA ALA A 16 -24.90 34.46 8.19
C ALA A 16 -23.93 33.47 7.51
N ALA A 17 -22.78 33.99 7.09
CA ALA A 17 -21.60 33.22 6.71
C ALA A 17 -21.03 32.46 7.93
N THR A 18 -21.49 31.23 8.15
CA THR A 18 -20.69 30.21 8.82
C THR A 18 -19.62 29.72 7.85
N PRO A 19 -18.32 29.85 8.14
CA PRO A 19 -17.33 29.05 7.43
C PRO A 19 -17.59 27.59 7.81
N CYS A 20 -18.25 26.86 6.91
CA CYS A 20 -18.32 25.41 6.97
C CYS A 20 -16.91 24.90 6.71
N SER A 21 -16.11 24.82 7.78
CA SER A 21 -14.96 23.93 7.80
C SER A 21 -15.55 22.52 7.82
N ALA A 22 -15.80 21.97 6.63
CA ALA A 22 -16.17 20.58 6.48
C ALA A 22 -14.94 19.76 6.88
N ALA A 23 -14.86 19.46 8.17
CA ALA A 23 -13.85 18.60 8.75
C ALA A 23 -13.92 17.19 8.11
N PRO A 24 -12.83 16.42 8.11
CA PRO A 24 -12.74 15.07 7.53
C PRO A 24 -13.72 14.03 8.14
N ALA A 25 -14.44 14.38 9.20
CA ALA A 25 -15.32 13.50 9.96
C ALA A 25 -16.51 12.91 9.16
N THR A 26 -16.89 13.51 8.04
CA THR A 26 -18.02 13.04 7.22
C THR A 26 -17.75 11.75 6.44
N ALA A 27 -16.51 11.48 6.04
CA ALA A 27 -16.18 10.28 5.25
C ALA A 27 -16.11 9.02 6.13
N ALA A 28 -15.49 9.12 7.32
CA ALA A 28 -15.39 8.01 8.25
C ALA A 28 -16.77 7.49 8.71
N ASN A 29 -17.72 8.40 8.98
CA ASN A 29 -19.08 8.07 9.40
C ASN A 29 -19.93 7.41 8.31
N ALA A 30 -19.69 7.72 7.03
CA ALA A 30 -20.38 7.09 5.92
C ALA A 30 -19.87 5.65 5.68
N ASP A 31 -18.56 5.44 5.81
CA ASP A 31 -17.93 4.14 5.65
C ASP A 31 -18.36 3.13 6.73
N SER A 32 -18.48 3.60 7.97
CA SER A 32 -18.99 2.76 9.07
C SER A 32 -20.40 2.22 8.80
N LYS A 33 -21.29 3.03 8.19
CA LYS A 33 -22.65 2.60 7.84
C LYS A 33 -22.69 1.55 6.72
N ALA A 34 -21.64 1.47 5.92
CA ALA A 34 -21.50 0.49 4.84
C ALA A 34 -20.71 -0.77 5.26
N GLY A 35 -20.46 -0.97 6.56
CA GLY A 35 -19.73 -2.14 7.07
C GLY A 35 -18.21 -2.04 6.96
N TRP A 36 -17.66 -0.87 6.58
CA TRP A 36 -16.22 -0.63 6.60
C TRP A 36 -15.78 -0.14 7.98
N ASN A 37 -14.71 -0.73 8.51
CA ASN A 37 -14.09 -0.24 9.74
C ASN A 37 -12.92 0.69 9.40
N PRO A 38 -13.00 2.00 9.69
CA PRO A 38 -11.90 2.93 9.43
C PRO A 38 -10.66 2.54 10.23
N LEU A 39 -9.50 2.44 9.56
CA LEU A 39 -8.21 2.24 10.23
C LEU A 39 -7.54 3.57 10.61
N CYS A 40 -7.79 4.65 9.87
CA CYS A 40 -7.33 6.00 10.19
C CYS A 40 -8.51 6.81 10.74
N ASN A 41 -8.36 7.39 11.92
CA ASN A 41 -9.40 8.24 12.53
C ASN A 41 -9.31 9.72 12.08
N GLY A 42 -8.26 10.08 11.34
CA GLY A 42 -8.03 11.43 10.84
C GLY A 42 -7.66 12.47 11.91
N GLN A 43 -7.37 12.04 13.13
CA GLN A 43 -7.02 12.91 14.25
C GLN A 43 -5.62 12.63 14.77
N ASN A 44 -5.26 11.35 14.90
CA ASN A 44 -3.98 10.90 15.41
C ASN A 44 -3.62 9.52 14.82
N LEU A 45 -2.56 8.91 15.33
CA LEU A 45 -2.07 7.59 14.90
C LEU A 45 -2.54 6.47 15.84
N ASP A 46 -3.62 6.65 16.60
CA ASP A 46 -4.15 5.59 17.48
C ASP A 46 -4.44 4.32 16.68
N GLY A 47 -3.98 3.17 17.19
CA GLY A 47 -4.05 1.89 16.51
C GLY A 47 -2.94 1.66 15.47
N TRP A 48 -1.98 2.58 15.35
CA TRP A 48 -0.78 2.45 14.53
C TRP A 48 0.49 2.64 15.36
N TYR A 49 1.56 1.99 14.94
CA TYR A 49 2.91 2.30 15.40
C TYR A 49 3.80 2.70 14.22
N ILE A 50 4.82 3.49 14.51
CA ILE A 50 5.82 3.96 13.55
C ILE A 50 7.09 3.10 13.67
N TRP A 51 7.69 2.74 12.54
CA TRP A 51 9.01 2.13 12.49
C TRP A 51 9.94 2.93 11.56
N LEU A 52 10.89 3.66 12.16
CA LEU A 52 11.84 4.51 11.45
C LEU A 52 13.24 4.28 12.00
N LYS A 53 14.27 4.28 11.13
CA LYS A 53 15.69 4.18 11.54
C LYS A 53 15.98 3.01 12.52
N GLY A 54 15.24 1.90 12.41
CA GLY A 54 15.37 0.73 13.27
C GLY A 54 14.79 0.87 14.68
N LYS A 55 13.92 1.87 14.89
CA LYS A 55 13.31 2.19 16.18
C LYS A 55 11.80 2.28 16.06
N LYS A 56 11.10 1.81 17.11
CA LYS A 56 9.63 1.83 17.20
C LYS A 56 9.18 3.09 17.91
N ASN A 57 8.21 3.82 17.33
CA ASN A 57 7.60 5.02 17.89
C ASN A 57 8.58 6.14 18.27
N GLU A 58 9.75 6.17 17.65
CA GLU A 58 10.73 7.25 17.79
C GLU A 58 10.76 8.07 16.48
N ASP A 59 10.03 9.19 16.47
CA ASP A 59 9.94 10.10 15.34
C ASP A 59 10.20 11.57 15.77
N PRO A 60 11.44 11.91 16.19
CA PRO A 60 11.77 13.26 16.66
C PRO A 60 11.75 14.31 15.54
N ASP A 61 11.84 13.87 14.28
CA ASP A 61 11.83 14.73 13.11
C ASP A 61 10.39 14.96 12.58
N HIS A 62 9.37 14.40 13.26
CA HIS A 62 7.96 14.46 12.87
C HIS A 62 7.73 14.05 11.40
N LEU A 63 8.34 12.93 10.99
CA LEU A 63 8.26 12.42 9.63
C LEU A 63 6.90 11.77 9.33
N VAL A 64 6.15 11.32 10.34
CA VAL A 64 4.81 10.78 10.18
C VAL A 64 3.83 11.64 10.96
N GLN A 65 2.85 12.21 10.25
CA GLN A 65 1.91 13.16 10.83
C GLN A 65 0.49 12.90 10.34
N ILE A 66 -0.50 13.19 11.18
CA ILE A 66 -1.86 13.43 10.71
C ILE A 66 -2.01 14.91 10.38
N HIS A 67 -2.46 15.22 9.17
CA HIS A 67 -2.78 16.58 8.74
C HIS A 67 -3.98 16.54 7.81
N ASP A 68 -4.96 17.43 8.01
CA ASP A 68 -6.23 17.46 7.26
C ASP A 68 -6.97 16.10 7.19
N GLY A 69 -6.86 15.28 8.25
CA GLY A 69 -7.50 13.95 8.28
C GLY A 69 -6.75 12.84 7.55
N GLU A 70 -5.57 13.13 7.01
CA GLU A 70 -4.77 12.21 6.23
C GLU A 70 -3.44 11.90 6.93
N ILE A 71 -2.90 10.71 6.69
CA ILE A 71 -1.54 10.37 7.08
C ILE A 71 -0.58 10.96 6.05
N HIS A 72 0.35 11.78 6.51
CA HIS A 72 1.42 12.36 5.72
C HIS A 72 2.77 11.80 6.11
N MET A 73 3.54 11.38 5.10
CA MET A 73 4.96 11.08 5.23
C MET A 73 5.78 12.29 4.79
N TYR A 74 6.75 12.69 5.61
CA TYR A 74 7.75 13.74 5.35
C TYR A 74 7.14 15.12 5.02
N LYS A 75 6.01 15.49 5.62
CA LYS A 75 5.26 16.72 5.29
C LYS A 75 6.14 17.97 5.34
N ASP A 76 6.82 18.17 6.47
CA ASP A 76 7.59 19.39 6.75
C ASP A 76 9.06 19.27 6.36
N ALA A 77 9.50 18.06 5.95
CA ALA A 77 10.85 17.83 5.47
C ALA A 77 11.20 18.75 4.28
N PRO A 78 12.44 19.26 4.20
CA PRO A 78 12.90 20.01 3.04
C PRO A 78 12.93 19.14 1.79
N ALA A 79 12.53 19.69 0.64
CA ALA A 79 12.64 18.99 -0.63
C ALA A 79 14.12 18.65 -0.92
N GLY A 80 14.38 17.44 -1.40
CA GLY A 80 15.72 16.93 -1.71
C GLY A 80 16.49 16.42 -0.49
N SER A 81 16.01 16.62 0.75
CA SER A 81 16.72 16.15 1.94
C SER A 81 16.77 14.62 2.00
N PRO A 82 17.77 14.03 2.67
CA PRO A 82 17.77 12.60 2.99
C PRO A 82 16.57 12.28 3.86
N GLN A 83 15.85 11.21 3.52
CA GLN A 83 14.78 10.67 4.35
C GLN A 83 15.02 9.19 4.62
N PRO A 84 14.77 8.71 5.86
CA PRO A 84 14.94 7.31 6.18
C PRO A 84 13.82 6.48 5.55
N SER A 85 14.14 5.26 5.13
CA SER A 85 13.11 4.26 4.88
C SER A 85 12.45 3.86 6.20
N GLY A 86 11.16 3.57 6.14
CA GLY A 86 10.36 3.11 7.28
C GLY A 86 8.91 2.88 6.88
N TYR A 87 8.07 2.64 7.88
CA TYR A 87 6.65 2.39 7.68
C TYR A 87 5.85 2.74 8.93
N ILE A 88 4.53 2.77 8.77
CA ILE A 88 3.58 2.61 9.86
C ILE A 88 2.89 1.26 9.71
N ALA A 89 2.50 0.67 10.83
CA ALA A 89 1.78 -0.59 10.84
C ALA A 89 0.68 -0.57 11.90
N THR A 90 -0.41 -1.28 11.64
CA THR A 90 -1.49 -1.42 12.60
C THR A 90 -0.98 -2.19 13.82
N GLU A 91 -1.39 -1.77 15.02
CA GLU A 91 -1.11 -2.53 16.24
C GLU A 91 -1.90 -3.85 16.26
N LYS A 92 -3.08 -3.84 15.66
CA LYS A 92 -3.93 -5.01 15.50
C LYS A 92 -3.51 -5.84 14.28
N GLU A 93 -3.54 -7.15 14.44
CA GLU A 93 -3.38 -8.12 13.37
C GLU A 93 -4.73 -8.46 12.71
N TYR A 94 -4.69 -8.71 11.40
CA TYR A 94 -5.86 -9.07 10.61
C TYR A 94 -5.55 -10.29 9.72
N SER A 95 -6.53 -11.17 9.56
CA SER A 95 -6.42 -12.37 8.72
C SER A 95 -7.22 -12.23 7.43
N HIS A 96 -8.55 -12.19 7.52
CA HIS A 96 -9.46 -12.07 6.38
C HIS A 96 -10.11 -10.69 6.37
N TYR A 97 -9.81 -9.90 5.35
CA TYR A 97 -10.31 -8.55 5.23
C TYR A 97 -10.35 -8.09 3.78
N HIS A 98 -11.19 -7.09 3.52
CA HIS A 98 -11.07 -6.24 2.35
C HIS A 98 -10.45 -4.92 2.81
N LEU A 99 -9.43 -4.45 2.10
CA LEU A 99 -8.79 -3.16 2.38
C LEU A 99 -9.09 -2.20 1.24
N ARG A 100 -9.53 -0.99 1.60
CA ARG A 100 -9.68 0.13 0.69
C ARG A 100 -8.92 1.31 1.26
N LEU A 101 -8.18 2.00 0.41
CA LEU A 101 -7.50 3.25 0.76
C LEU A 101 -7.48 4.18 -0.44
N GLN A 102 -7.30 5.46 -0.15
CA GLN A 102 -6.95 6.47 -1.14
C GLN A 102 -5.55 6.97 -0.82
N TYR A 103 -4.77 7.29 -1.85
CA TYR A 103 -3.45 7.88 -1.70
C TYR A 103 -3.28 9.01 -2.70
N LYS A 104 -2.40 9.95 -2.36
CA LYS A 104 -1.94 11.00 -3.28
C LYS A 104 -0.47 11.26 -3.03
N TRP A 105 0.25 11.61 -4.08
CA TRP A 105 1.63 12.00 -3.95
C TRP A 105 1.76 13.49 -3.62
N GLY A 106 2.68 13.82 -2.71
CA GLY A 106 3.15 15.18 -2.53
C GLY A 106 3.95 15.68 -3.74
N THR A 107 4.25 16.99 -3.73
CA THR A 107 5.09 17.65 -4.74
C THR A 107 6.58 17.55 -4.43
N LYS A 108 6.95 17.45 -3.15
CA LYS A 108 8.33 17.28 -2.70
C LYS A 108 8.83 15.88 -3.03
N ARG A 109 10.13 15.77 -3.31
CA ARG A 109 10.86 14.51 -3.49
C ARG A 109 12.07 14.49 -2.56
N PHE A 110 12.55 13.31 -2.19
CA PHE A 110 13.53 13.15 -1.12
C PHE A 110 14.65 12.18 -1.51
N ALA A 111 15.87 12.43 -1.05
CA ALA A 111 17.00 11.53 -1.26
C ALA A 111 16.83 10.24 -0.43
N PRO A 112 17.30 9.08 -0.93
CA PRO A 112 18.09 8.89 -2.16
C PRO A 112 17.24 8.81 -3.44
N ARG A 113 15.91 8.90 -3.35
CA ARG A 113 14.99 8.68 -4.47
C ARG A 113 14.49 9.96 -5.15
N ALA A 114 15.19 11.09 -4.99
CA ALA A 114 14.70 12.40 -5.44
C ALA A 114 14.49 12.48 -6.97
N ASN A 115 15.22 11.66 -7.74
CA ASN A 115 15.23 11.68 -9.21
C ASN A 115 14.69 10.38 -9.85
N VAL A 116 14.12 9.46 -9.06
CA VAL A 116 13.55 8.20 -9.55
C VAL A 116 12.08 8.11 -9.15
N LYS A 117 11.34 7.16 -9.72
CA LYS A 117 9.91 6.96 -9.46
C LYS A 117 9.55 7.06 -7.96
N ARG A 118 8.48 7.80 -7.66
CA ARG A 118 7.85 7.83 -6.32
C ARG A 118 7.35 6.43 -5.99
N ASP A 119 7.61 6.00 -4.76
CA ASP A 119 7.58 4.61 -4.37
C ASP A 119 7.06 4.49 -2.93
N ALA A 120 6.03 3.67 -2.75
CA ALA A 120 5.39 3.33 -1.49
C ALA A 120 4.67 2.00 -1.67
N GLY A 121 4.20 1.38 -0.61
CA GLY A 121 3.48 0.13 -0.74
C GLY A 121 2.59 -0.15 0.44
N VAL A 122 1.57 -0.97 0.20
CA VAL A 122 0.82 -1.62 1.29
C VAL A 122 1.44 -2.97 1.50
N LEU A 123 2.15 -3.11 2.62
CA LEU A 123 2.68 -4.39 3.05
C LEU A 123 1.64 -5.07 3.93
N TYR A 124 1.32 -6.32 3.64
CA TYR A 124 0.28 -7.08 4.31
C TYR A 124 0.73 -8.52 4.57
N HIS A 125 0.10 -9.13 5.58
CA HIS A 125 0.58 -10.39 6.19
C HIS A 125 2.07 -10.31 6.56
N PHE A 126 2.44 -9.17 7.17
CA PHE A 126 3.72 -9.02 7.84
C PHE A 126 3.83 -10.07 8.96
N VAL A 127 4.93 -10.83 8.95
CA VAL A 127 5.30 -11.74 10.02
C VAL A 127 6.77 -11.55 10.44
N GLY A 128 7.06 -11.79 11.72
CA GLY A 128 8.42 -11.76 12.26
C GLY A 128 8.81 -10.41 12.83
N LYS A 129 10.11 -10.07 12.75
CA LYS A 129 10.67 -8.88 13.40
C LYS A 129 10.40 -7.63 12.58
N ASP A 130 10.19 -6.52 13.27
CA ASP A 130 10.19 -5.19 12.67
C ASP A 130 11.56 -4.90 12.04
N VAL A 131 11.58 -4.76 10.73
CA VAL A 131 12.72 -4.30 9.92
C VAL A 131 12.16 -3.52 8.73
N VAL A 132 12.94 -2.62 8.14
CA VAL A 132 12.53 -1.99 6.88
C VAL A 132 12.38 -3.10 5.82
N TRP A 133 11.23 -3.12 5.13
CA TRP A 133 10.81 -4.20 4.25
C TRP A 133 10.70 -5.56 4.99
N PRO A 134 9.78 -5.66 5.96
CA PRO A 134 9.62 -6.89 6.72
C PRO A 134 9.07 -8.02 5.84
N ARG A 135 9.20 -9.27 6.31
CA ARG A 135 8.65 -10.44 5.61
C ARG A 135 7.15 -10.27 5.43
N SER A 136 6.70 -10.04 4.19
CA SER A 136 5.32 -9.67 3.87
C SER A 136 5.06 -9.80 2.37
N VAL A 137 3.80 -9.69 1.98
CA VAL A 137 3.42 -9.42 0.59
C VAL A 137 3.14 -7.94 0.44
N GLU A 138 3.51 -7.34 -0.68
CA GLU A 138 3.33 -5.93 -0.96
C GLU A 138 2.40 -5.73 -2.16
N CYS A 139 1.39 -4.87 -1.99
CA CYS A 139 0.67 -4.25 -3.09
C CYS A 139 1.36 -2.93 -3.40
N GLN A 140 2.00 -2.86 -4.56
CA GLN A 140 2.83 -1.74 -4.97
C GLN A 140 1.98 -0.47 -5.12
N ILE A 141 2.54 0.65 -4.66
CA ILE A 141 2.06 2.01 -4.92
C ILE A 141 3.27 2.81 -5.42
N GLN A 142 3.70 2.50 -6.63
CA GLN A 142 4.77 3.20 -7.34
C GLN A 142 4.24 3.74 -8.67
N GLU A 143 4.88 4.81 -9.15
CA GLU A 143 4.54 5.41 -10.44
C GLU A 143 4.67 4.39 -11.60
N GLY A 144 3.52 4.04 -12.18
CA GLY A 144 3.42 3.20 -13.38
C GLY A 144 3.24 1.70 -13.13
N ASP A 145 3.12 1.26 -11.87
CA ASP A 145 2.95 -0.14 -11.46
C ASP A 145 2.14 -0.31 -10.16
N VAL A 146 1.20 0.63 -9.92
CA VAL A 146 0.24 0.51 -8.81
C VAL A 146 -0.56 -0.78 -8.94
N GLY A 147 -0.60 -1.57 -7.87
CA GLY A 147 -1.30 -2.86 -7.84
C GLY A 147 -0.44 -4.07 -8.24
N ASP A 148 0.81 -3.87 -8.66
CA ASP A 148 1.76 -4.97 -8.83
C ASP A 148 1.99 -5.66 -7.46
N ILE A 149 2.14 -6.99 -7.48
CA ILE A 149 2.36 -7.78 -6.26
C ILE A 149 3.86 -8.04 -6.10
N PHE A 150 4.43 -7.66 -4.96
CA PHE A 150 5.82 -7.95 -4.61
C PHE A 150 5.90 -8.91 -3.42
N THR A 151 6.81 -9.88 -3.49
CA THR A 151 7.16 -10.74 -2.36
C THR A 151 8.33 -10.13 -1.60
N VAL A 152 8.09 -9.61 -0.41
CA VAL A 152 9.13 -9.00 0.43
C VAL A 152 9.66 -10.06 1.39
N ASN A 153 10.88 -10.55 1.15
CA ASN A 153 11.54 -11.57 2.00
C ASN A 153 10.66 -12.82 2.28
N THR A 154 9.72 -13.11 1.37
CA THR A 154 8.71 -14.15 1.50
C THR A 154 8.54 -14.93 0.20
N ARG A 155 7.74 -15.99 0.25
CA ARG A 155 7.22 -16.71 -0.91
C ARG A 155 5.70 -16.72 -0.81
N LEU A 156 5.02 -16.62 -1.94
CA LEU A 156 3.57 -16.75 -1.99
C LEU A 156 3.19 -17.90 -2.92
N THR A 157 2.01 -18.46 -2.65
CA THR A 157 1.32 -19.41 -3.52
C THR A 157 -0.08 -18.86 -3.75
N ALA A 158 -0.48 -18.75 -5.01
CA ALA A 158 -1.82 -18.29 -5.36
C ALA A 158 -2.36 -19.08 -6.56
N PRO A 159 -3.66 -19.44 -6.55
CA PRO A 159 -4.32 -19.92 -7.75
C PRO A 159 -4.37 -18.79 -8.78
N VAL A 160 -4.09 -19.11 -10.03
CA VAL A 160 -4.15 -18.17 -11.14
C VAL A 160 -5.29 -18.56 -12.06
N ASP A 161 -6.15 -17.60 -12.43
CA ASP A 161 -7.16 -17.84 -13.45
C ASP A 161 -6.48 -17.93 -14.83
N PRO A 162 -6.51 -19.09 -15.50
CA PRO A 162 -5.87 -19.29 -16.80
C PRO A 162 -6.42 -18.37 -17.90
N LYS A 163 -7.62 -17.80 -17.74
CA LYS A 163 -8.23 -16.87 -18.70
C LYS A 163 -7.67 -15.45 -18.62
N THR A 164 -7.09 -15.08 -17.48
CA THR A 164 -6.64 -13.70 -17.21
C THR A 164 -5.11 -13.57 -17.16
N THR A 165 -4.38 -14.66 -17.34
CA THR A 165 -2.93 -14.67 -17.24
C THR A 165 -2.28 -14.36 -18.59
N ASN A 166 -1.40 -13.35 -18.61
CA ASN A 166 -0.46 -13.09 -19.71
C ASN A 166 0.90 -13.76 -19.45
N VAL A 167 0.97 -14.74 -18.53
CA VAL A 167 2.21 -15.48 -18.25
C VAL A 167 2.50 -16.39 -19.44
N ILE A 168 3.35 -15.91 -20.36
CA ILE A 168 3.91 -16.68 -21.47
C ILE A 168 5.09 -17.51 -20.93
N SER A 169 4.83 -18.48 -20.04
CA SER A 169 5.87 -19.44 -19.66
C SER A 169 5.69 -20.70 -20.49
N LYS A 170 6.76 -21.12 -21.18
CA LYS A 170 6.87 -22.46 -21.76
C LYS A 170 6.88 -23.42 -20.56
N VAL A 171 5.72 -23.96 -20.25
CA VAL A 171 5.51 -24.86 -19.10
C VAL A 171 6.26 -26.16 -19.38
N VAL A 172 7.38 -26.38 -18.69
CA VAL A 172 7.95 -27.73 -18.57
C VAL A 172 7.58 -28.23 -17.17
N THR A 173 6.48 -28.97 -17.11
CA THR A 173 6.05 -29.70 -15.92
C THR A 173 6.84 -31.00 -15.81
N ASN A 174 7.53 -31.19 -14.69
CA ASN A 174 7.61 -32.53 -14.09
C ASN A 174 6.42 -32.71 -13.15
N GLU A 175 6.23 -33.92 -12.60
CA GLU A 175 5.02 -34.42 -11.92
C GLU A 175 4.54 -33.60 -10.69
N THR A 176 5.17 -32.46 -10.38
CA THR A 176 4.90 -31.64 -9.17
C THR A 176 4.46 -30.19 -9.43
N GLY A 177 4.27 -29.75 -10.69
CA GLY A 177 3.44 -28.56 -10.99
C GLY A 177 4.00 -27.16 -10.63
N VAL A 178 5.30 -26.91 -10.80
CA VAL A 178 5.94 -25.60 -10.46
C VAL A 178 5.83 -24.55 -11.58
N VAL A 179 5.57 -23.27 -11.24
CA VAL A 179 5.58 -22.12 -12.18
C VAL A 179 6.82 -21.22 -11.97
N ARG A 180 7.49 -20.83 -13.07
CA ARG A 180 8.58 -19.84 -13.09
C ARG A 180 8.09 -18.47 -13.59
N THR A 181 8.62 -17.36 -13.05
CA THR A 181 8.46 -15.99 -13.60
C THR A 181 9.81 -15.35 -13.94
N ASN A 182 9.75 -14.25 -14.70
CA ASN A 182 10.80 -13.70 -15.55
C ASN A 182 11.74 -12.72 -14.82
N GLN A 183 12.91 -13.19 -14.42
CA GLN A 183 14.23 -12.62 -14.72
C GLN A 183 15.22 -13.17 -13.68
N SER A 184 16.02 -14.14 -14.14
CA SER A 184 17.35 -14.44 -13.57
C SER A 184 17.43 -15.00 -12.15
N MET A 185 16.35 -15.47 -11.52
CA MET A 185 16.44 -16.12 -10.21
C MET A 185 16.07 -17.60 -10.29
N MET A 186 17.05 -18.45 -9.98
CA MET A 186 16.84 -19.90 -9.86
C MET A 186 16.07 -20.19 -8.57
N PRO A 187 14.86 -20.78 -8.63
CA PRO A 187 14.15 -21.17 -7.42
C PRO A 187 14.83 -22.37 -6.74
N ILE A 188 14.85 -22.34 -5.40
CA ILE A 188 15.26 -23.46 -4.54
C ILE A 188 14.07 -24.42 -4.41
N PHE A 189 14.29 -25.68 -4.78
CA PHE A 189 13.33 -26.79 -4.73
C PHE A 189 12.95 -27.18 -3.29
N LEU A 190 11.67 -27.38 -3.03
CA LEU A 190 11.18 -28.22 -1.93
C LEU A 190 10.11 -29.15 -2.49
N ALA A 191 10.23 -30.44 -2.22
CA ALA A 191 9.26 -31.44 -2.66
C ALA A 191 7.93 -31.25 -1.91
N SER A 192 6.81 -31.42 -2.61
CA SER A 192 5.48 -31.50 -2.02
C SER A 192 4.90 -32.87 -2.34
N GLU A 193 4.99 -33.75 -1.37
CA GLU A 193 4.21 -34.98 -1.31
C GLU A 193 2.80 -34.54 -0.86
N ASN A 194 1.77 -34.86 -1.63
CA ASN A 194 0.33 -34.58 -1.40
C ASN A 194 -0.33 -33.40 -2.15
N GLY A 195 -0.27 -33.39 -3.49
CA GLY A 195 -1.37 -32.83 -4.31
C GLY A 195 -1.36 -31.32 -4.62
N GLY A 196 -0.23 -30.78 -5.10
CA GLY A 196 -0.06 -29.36 -5.38
C GLY A 196 -0.88 -28.80 -6.56
N VAL A 197 -1.66 -27.75 -6.29
CA VAL A 197 -2.19 -26.77 -7.26
C VAL A 197 -1.01 -25.96 -7.84
N PRO A 198 -0.99 -25.57 -9.12
CA PRO A 198 0.15 -24.83 -9.70
C PRO A 198 0.46 -23.55 -8.92
N VAL A 199 1.70 -23.43 -8.47
CA VAL A 199 2.19 -22.37 -7.57
C VAL A 199 3.10 -21.41 -8.34
N VAL A 200 2.80 -20.11 -8.31
CA VAL A 200 3.73 -19.05 -8.74
C VAL A 200 4.61 -18.67 -7.57
N GLN A 201 5.86 -19.15 -7.57
CA GLN A 201 6.86 -18.73 -6.59
C GLN A 201 7.63 -17.51 -7.13
N GLY A 202 7.19 -16.30 -6.75
CA GLY A 202 8.00 -15.10 -6.90
C GLY A 202 9.06 -15.05 -5.79
N VAL A 203 10.32 -14.87 -6.15
CA VAL A 203 11.34 -14.34 -5.24
C VAL A 203 11.82 -13.05 -5.88
N SER A 204 11.53 -11.93 -5.20
CA SER A 204 12.04 -10.58 -5.47
C SER A 204 11.88 -10.01 -6.90
N GLY A 205 10.96 -10.53 -7.71
CA GLY A 205 10.49 -9.90 -8.95
C GLY A 205 8.99 -9.74 -8.91
N GLY A 206 8.50 -8.51 -9.07
CA GLY A 206 7.07 -8.19 -9.01
C GLY A 206 6.24 -9.05 -9.97
N ILE A 207 5.14 -9.61 -9.49
CA ILE A 207 4.14 -10.28 -10.31
C ILE A 207 3.22 -9.17 -10.85
N ARG A 208 3.35 -8.88 -12.14
CA ARG A 208 2.45 -7.95 -12.84
C ARG A 208 1.13 -8.62 -13.15
N ARG A 209 0.06 -8.18 -12.50
CA ARG A 209 -1.31 -8.47 -12.96
C ARG A 209 -1.76 -7.27 -13.77
N VAL A 210 -2.03 -7.48 -15.06
CA VAL A 210 -2.75 -6.47 -15.86
C VAL A 210 -4.20 -6.51 -15.38
N ILE A 211 -4.55 -5.66 -14.42
CA ILE A 211 -5.95 -5.37 -14.12
C ILE A 211 -6.43 -4.47 -15.26
N ARG A 212 -7.20 -5.03 -16.19
CA ARG A 212 -7.99 -4.25 -17.16
C ARG A 212 -9.34 -3.94 -16.55
#